data_AF-A0ABC9N7L1-F1
#
_entry.id   AF-A0ABC9N7L1-F1
#
_cell.length_a   1.000
_cell.length_b   1.000
_cell.length_c   1.000
_cell.angle_alpha   90.00
_cell.angle_beta   90.00
_cell.angle_gamma   90.00
#
_symmetry.space_group_name_H-M   'P 1'
#
loop_
_entity.id
_entity.type
_entity.pdbx_description
1 polymer ?
#
loop_
_entity_poly.entity_id
_entity_poly.type
_entity_poly.pdbx_seq_one_letter_code
_entity_poly.pdbx_strand_id
1 'polypeptide(L)'
;MNRSLIKSLILAIAIAVAVGGVLFFIQTVVSPPENIKTEDVHTADIQKFSNSYNPDTLELKEAEKLFDVIADRATLYREDSLIDQKSCDNAISSSAEKFSAAFVKWSMSKFEQSIWSHSDHVVMTKIIYKLRNVTIAQGSKKALESTSLAVLTKIESIISEYGNAWNVAKQTSFNNYNDAYSKRKNAESLATKEYLKNCVRLVNALNSVGQKLELSCYYQLKRRIDNLQNLYSFGTKSAYDNESSKVYDLIQEFEKTKVFGVSTSAHAQSLKNSQDYYDRSAENYTWNE
;
A
#
# COMPACT_ATOMS: atom_id res chain seq x y z
N MET A 1 7.71 97.88 32.41
CA MET A 1 7.04 96.58 32.69
C MET A 1 7.01 96.38 34.20
N ASN A 2 5.82 96.27 34.82
CA ASN A 2 5.68 96.23 36.28
C ASN A 2 6.37 94.99 36.89
N ARG A 3 7.15 95.16 37.97
CA ARG A 3 7.86 94.08 38.68
C ARG A 3 6.97 92.91 39.10
N SER A 4 5.67 93.17 39.33
CA SER A 4 4.65 92.15 39.62
C SER A 4 4.40 91.22 38.41
N LEU A 5 4.28 91.77 37.20
CA LEU A 5 4.05 90.99 35.98
C LEU A 5 5.24 90.09 35.62
N ILE A 6 6.47 90.57 35.86
CA ILE A 6 7.69 89.79 35.61
C ILE A 6 7.76 88.57 36.54
N LYS A 7 7.42 88.73 37.83
CA LYS A 7 7.41 87.63 38.80
C LYS A 7 6.34 86.59 38.47
N SER A 8 5.14 87.02 38.08
CA SER A 8 4.07 86.11 37.67
C SER A 8 4.42 85.33 36.39
N LEU A 9 5.09 85.97 35.43
CA LEU A 9 5.52 85.32 34.19
C LEU A 9 6.60 84.25 34.45
N ILE A 10 7.58 84.55 35.30
CA ILE A 10 8.64 83.58 35.68
C ILE A 10 8.03 82.38 36.40
N LEU A 11 7.07 82.60 37.30
CA LEU A 11 6.40 81.52 38.03
C LEU A 11 5.58 80.62 37.08
N ALA A 12 4.86 81.22 36.12
CA ALA A 12 4.09 80.46 35.13
C ALA A 12 5.00 79.60 34.23
N ILE A 13 6.16 80.13 33.80
CA ILE A 13 7.15 79.38 33.01
C ILE A 13 7.75 78.23 33.83
N ALA A 14 8.08 78.45 35.11
CA ALA A 14 8.63 77.41 35.97
C ALA A 14 7.65 76.25 36.17
N ILE A 15 6.37 76.53 36.36
CA ILE A 15 5.32 75.50 36.48
C ILE A 15 5.17 74.74 35.15
N ALA A 16 5.15 75.45 34.02
CA ALA A 16 5.05 74.81 32.70
C ALA A 16 6.24 73.88 32.40
N VAL A 17 7.46 74.29 32.76
CA VAL A 17 8.68 73.47 32.60
C VAL A 17 8.66 72.26 33.53
N ALA A 18 8.22 72.43 34.78
CA ALA A 18 8.13 71.31 35.72
C ALA A 18 7.10 70.27 35.27
N VAL A 19 5.90 70.70 34.87
CA VAL A 19 4.84 69.79 34.39
C VAL A 19 5.24 69.15 33.06
N GLY A 20 5.80 69.93 32.13
CA GLY A 20 6.31 69.41 30.85
C GLY A 20 7.45 68.41 31.02
N GLY A 21 8.37 68.67 31.95
CA GLY A 21 9.49 67.78 32.26
C GLY A 21 9.04 66.45 32.87
N VAL A 22 8.07 66.47 33.78
CA VAL A 22 7.50 65.23 34.36
C VAL A 22 6.73 64.43 33.32
N LEU A 23 5.91 65.09 32.47
CA LEU A 23 5.18 64.39 31.41
C LEU A 23 6.11 63.80 30.35
N PHE A 24 7.17 64.52 29.98
CA PHE A 24 8.19 64.03 29.05
C PHE A 24 8.95 62.84 29.64
N PHE A 25 9.36 62.91 30.91
CA PHE A 25 10.05 61.81 31.59
C PHE A 25 9.16 60.56 31.72
N ILE A 26 7.87 60.74 32.04
CA ILE A 26 6.91 59.64 32.06
C ILE A 26 6.81 59.01 30.66
N GLN A 27 6.59 59.80 29.61
CA GLN A 27 6.44 59.26 28.25
C GLN A 27 7.72 58.64 27.66
N THR A 28 8.90 59.11 28.04
CA THR A 28 10.15 58.71 27.38
C THR A 28 11.01 57.74 28.18
N VAL A 29 10.90 57.72 29.51
CA VAL A 29 11.76 56.89 30.40
C VAL A 29 10.96 55.83 31.14
N VAL A 30 9.72 56.15 31.56
CA VAL A 30 8.91 55.26 32.42
C VAL A 30 7.88 54.45 31.63
N SER A 31 7.30 55.04 30.58
CA SER A 31 6.35 54.35 29.72
C SER A 31 7.07 53.22 28.98
N PRO A 32 6.58 51.97 29.07
CA PRO A 32 7.05 50.90 28.21
C PRO A 32 6.94 51.38 26.76
N PRO A 33 7.95 51.15 25.90
CA PRO A 33 7.87 51.57 24.50
C PRO A 33 6.58 51.00 23.87
N GLU A 34 5.63 51.89 23.54
CA GLU A 34 4.30 51.54 23.03
C GLU A 34 4.34 50.86 21.64
N ASN A 35 5.52 50.73 21.04
CA ASN A 35 5.73 50.23 19.68
C ASN A 35 6.75 49.08 19.58
N ILE A 36 6.91 48.24 20.62
CA ILE A 36 7.49 46.92 20.37
C ILE A 36 6.41 46.10 19.65
N LYS A 37 6.43 46.13 18.31
CA LYS A 37 5.81 45.04 17.54
C LYS A 37 6.57 43.79 17.92
N THR A 38 6.05 43.02 18.86
CA THR A 38 6.52 41.66 19.10
C THR A 38 6.21 40.90 17.82
N GLU A 39 7.23 40.75 16.97
CA GLU A 39 7.17 39.85 15.83
C GLU A 39 6.80 38.47 16.38
N ASP A 40 5.78 37.83 15.80
CA ASP A 40 5.35 36.50 16.24
C ASP A 40 6.40 35.47 15.82
N VAL A 41 7.45 35.37 16.64
CA VAL A 41 8.65 34.58 16.36
C VAL A 41 8.30 33.10 16.20
N HIS A 42 7.32 32.61 16.96
CA HIS A 42 6.93 31.20 16.95
C HIS A 42 6.12 30.85 15.70
N THR A 43 5.17 31.70 15.31
CA THR A 43 4.45 31.52 14.04
C THR A 43 5.41 31.67 12.85
N ALA A 44 6.33 32.62 12.89
CA ALA A 44 7.35 32.78 11.84
C ALA A 44 8.30 31.57 11.76
N ASP A 45 8.75 31.04 12.90
CA ASP A 45 9.59 29.83 12.97
C ASP A 45 8.89 28.63 12.34
N ILE A 46 7.67 28.30 12.78
CA ILE A 46 6.97 27.11 12.30
C ILE A 46 6.59 27.22 10.82
N GLN A 47 6.20 28.42 10.36
CA GLN A 47 5.94 28.67 8.94
C GLN A 47 7.22 28.52 8.11
N LYS A 48 8.34 29.11 8.55
CA LYS A 48 9.63 28.96 7.86
C LYS A 48 10.04 27.50 7.80
N PHE A 49 9.94 26.78 8.91
CA PHE A 49 10.33 25.38 9.00
C PHE A 49 9.45 24.50 8.10
N SER A 50 8.12 24.62 8.18
CA SER A 50 7.17 23.90 7.31
C SER A 50 7.32 24.27 5.83
N ASN A 51 7.58 25.54 5.50
CA ASN A 51 7.80 25.97 4.12
C ASN A 51 9.11 25.43 3.55
N SER A 52 10.18 25.41 4.35
CA SER A 52 11.49 24.86 3.97
C SER A 52 11.53 23.33 3.89
N TYR A 53 10.58 22.65 4.53
CA TYR A 53 10.46 21.21 4.46
C TYR A 53 10.19 20.77 3.02
N ASN A 54 11.13 20.02 2.46
CA ASN A 54 11.07 19.44 1.14
C ASN A 54 11.39 17.93 1.22
N PRO A 55 10.37 17.05 1.28
CA PRO A 55 10.59 15.62 1.40
C PRO A 55 11.18 14.97 0.15
N ASP A 56 11.09 15.58 -1.03
CA ASP A 56 11.64 15.02 -2.27
C ASP A 56 13.18 14.97 -2.28
N THR A 57 13.85 15.75 -1.41
CA THR A 57 15.32 15.79 -1.31
C THR A 57 15.87 14.86 -0.24
N LEU A 58 15.02 14.07 0.41
CA LEU A 58 15.34 13.28 1.59
C LEU A 58 15.05 11.81 1.34
N GLU A 59 15.75 10.94 2.05
CA GLU A 59 15.35 9.54 2.15
C GLU A 59 14.00 9.43 2.86
N LEU A 60 13.15 8.47 2.46
CA LEU A 60 11.76 8.38 2.95
C LEU A 60 11.65 8.40 4.48
N LYS A 61 12.57 7.70 5.16
CA LYS A 61 12.59 7.63 6.63
C LYS A 61 12.97 8.96 7.28
N GLU A 62 13.85 9.72 6.64
CA GLU A 62 14.26 11.05 7.11
C GLU A 62 13.14 12.07 6.88
N ALA A 63 12.49 12.01 5.71
CA ALA A 63 11.28 12.77 5.43
C ALA A 63 10.19 12.49 6.46
N GLU A 64 9.91 11.20 6.74
CA GLU A 64 8.92 10.79 7.76
C GLU A 64 9.25 11.39 9.14
N LYS A 65 10.51 11.32 9.56
CA LYS A 65 10.96 11.84 10.85
C LYS A 65 10.85 13.37 10.93
N LEU A 66 11.21 14.08 9.87
CA LEU A 66 11.11 15.54 9.84
C LEU A 66 9.66 16.01 9.82
N PHE A 67 8.77 15.27 9.14
CA PHE A 67 7.33 15.48 9.24
C PHE A 67 6.84 15.36 10.69
N ASP A 68 7.25 14.31 11.42
CA ASP A 68 6.89 14.15 12.84
C ASP A 68 7.38 15.32 13.69
N VAL A 69 8.62 15.75 13.50
CA VAL A 69 9.19 16.89 14.23
C VAL A 69 8.40 18.18 13.97
N ILE A 70 7.94 18.41 12.73
CA ILE A 70 7.11 19.59 12.40
C ILE A 70 5.75 19.49 13.11
N ALA A 71 5.10 18.33 13.05
CA ALA A 71 3.79 18.13 13.66
C ALA A 71 3.84 18.24 15.19
N ASP A 72 4.85 17.63 15.82
CA ASP A 72 5.07 17.69 17.27
C ASP A 72 5.38 19.12 17.71
N ARG A 73 6.26 19.82 16.99
CA ARG A 73 6.60 21.22 17.31
C ARG A 73 5.41 22.15 17.17
N ALA A 74 4.63 22.03 16.09
CA ALA A 74 3.43 22.84 15.88
C ALA A 74 2.40 22.59 17.00
N THR A 75 2.22 21.32 17.38
CA THR A 75 1.32 20.94 18.48
C THR A 75 1.80 21.54 19.78
N LEU A 76 3.08 21.38 20.14
CA LEU A 76 3.68 21.92 21.36
C LEU A 76 3.54 23.43 21.45
N TYR A 77 3.91 24.17 20.39
CA TYR A 77 3.74 25.62 20.35
C TYR A 77 2.28 26.05 20.55
N ARG A 78 1.32 25.27 20.03
CA ARG A 78 -0.11 25.52 20.26
C ARG A 78 -0.53 25.20 21.69
N GLU A 79 -0.03 24.13 22.31
CA GLU A 79 -0.37 23.78 23.70
C GLU A 79 0.12 24.86 24.67
N ASP A 80 1.32 25.39 24.42
CA ASP A 80 1.94 26.48 25.18
C ASP A 80 1.36 27.86 24.82
N SER A 81 0.32 27.92 23.98
CA SER A 81 -0.33 29.16 23.53
C SER A 81 0.62 30.16 22.84
N LEU A 82 1.71 29.64 22.23
CA LEU A 82 2.69 30.42 21.49
C LEU A 82 2.25 30.73 20.05
N ILE A 83 1.35 29.92 19.49
CA ILE A 83 0.73 30.12 18.17
C ILE A 83 -0.78 29.87 18.23
N ASP A 84 -1.52 30.45 17.29
CA ASP A 84 -2.95 30.17 17.14
C ASP A 84 -3.23 28.80 16.48
N GLN A 85 -4.47 28.31 16.62
CA GLN A 85 -4.90 27.02 16.05
C GLN A 85 -4.75 26.97 14.53
N LYS A 86 -4.97 28.07 13.82
CA LYS A 86 -4.90 28.13 12.36
C LYS A 86 -3.45 27.97 11.89
N SER A 87 -2.49 28.57 12.57
CA SER A 87 -1.06 28.44 12.29
C SER A 87 -0.57 27.01 12.54
N CYS A 88 -1.02 26.38 13.64
CA CYS A 88 -0.77 24.97 13.92
C CYS A 88 -1.35 24.06 12.81
N ASP A 89 -2.63 24.22 12.51
CA ASP A 89 -3.34 23.42 11.50
C ASP A 89 -2.69 23.55 10.11
N ASN A 90 -2.32 24.78 9.72
CA ASN A 90 -1.65 25.03 8.45
C ASN A 90 -0.27 24.36 8.38
N ALA A 91 0.52 24.42 9.46
CA ALA A 91 1.83 23.77 9.49
C ALA A 91 1.71 22.24 9.34
N ILE A 92 0.77 21.62 10.07
CA ILE A 92 0.52 20.18 10.01
C ILE A 92 -0.04 19.77 8.65
N SER A 93 -1.08 20.43 8.15
CA SER A 93 -1.68 20.09 6.85
C SER A 93 -0.70 20.30 5.69
N SER A 94 0.02 21.42 5.63
CA SER A 94 0.97 21.67 4.54
C SER A 94 2.11 20.66 4.53
N SER A 95 2.68 20.33 5.70
CA SER A 95 3.75 19.34 5.80
C SER A 95 3.25 17.91 5.52
N ALA A 96 2.03 17.57 5.96
CA ALA A 96 1.39 16.29 5.66
C ALA A 96 1.17 16.12 4.14
N GLU A 97 0.68 17.14 3.45
CA GLU A 97 0.48 17.11 1.99
C GLU A 97 1.80 16.93 1.24
N LYS A 98 2.84 17.69 1.61
CA LYS A 98 4.18 17.53 1.02
C LYS A 98 4.72 16.11 1.23
N PHE A 99 4.64 15.60 2.46
CA PHE A 99 5.12 14.25 2.78
C PHE A 99 4.32 13.18 2.04
N SER A 100 2.99 13.32 1.99
CA SER A 100 2.10 12.44 1.23
C SER A 100 2.50 12.38 -0.25
N ALA A 101 2.73 13.53 -0.89
CA ALA A 101 3.15 13.59 -2.29
C ALA A 101 4.48 12.84 -2.55
N ALA A 102 5.50 13.07 -1.71
CA ALA A 102 6.78 12.38 -1.82
C ALA A 102 6.64 10.87 -1.55
N PHE A 103 5.84 10.48 -0.55
CA PHE A 103 5.54 9.07 -0.25
C PHE A 103 4.81 8.37 -1.41
N VAL A 104 3.86 9.05 -2.06
CA VAL A 104 3.15 8.53 -3.24
C VAL A 104 4.14 8.28 -4.37
N LYS A 105 5.01 9.25 -4.66
CA LYS A 105 6.04 9.13 -5.71
C LYS A 105 6.98 7.95 -5.43
N TRP A 106 7.45 7.83 -4.18
CA TRP A 106 8.26 6.69 -3.76
C TRP A 106 7.50 5.37 -3.95
N SER A 107 6.25 5.28 -3.51
CA SER A 107 5.45 4.05 -3.62
C SER A 107 5.20 3.63 -5.06
N MET A 108 4.84 4.57 -5.93
CA MET A 108 4.63 4.29 -7.35
C MET A 108 5.92 3.83 -8.05
N SER A 109 7.07 4.44 -7.71
CA SER A 109 8.37 4.00 -8.21
C SER A 109 8.72 2.56 -7.81
N LYS A 110 8.21 2.06 -6.68
CA LYS A 110 8.37 0.66 -6.28
C LYS A 110 7.48 -0.25 -7.13
N PHE A 111 6.25 0.17 -7.40
CA PHE A 111 5.32 -0.59 -8.24
C PHE A 111 5.72 -0.62 -9.72
N GLU A 112 6.54 0.32 -10.16
CA GLU A 112 7.15 0.30 -11.50
C GLU A 112 8.30 -0.70 -11.64
N GLN A 113 8.85 -1.19 -10.53
CA GLN A 113 9.98 -2.13 -10.54
C GLN A 113 9.54 -3.56 -10.87
N SER A 114 10.50 -4.34 -11.36
CA SER A 114 10.31 -5.75 -11.70
C SER A 114 10.31 -6.68 -10.49
N ILE A 115 10.89 -6.22 -9.37
CA ILE A 115 11.03 -6.98 -8.12
C ILE A 115 10.35 -6.17 -7.02
N TRP A 116 9.35 -6.78 -6.40
CA TRP A 116 8.61 -6.16 -5.30
C TRP A 116 9.02 -6.83 -3.98
N SER A 117 9.30 -6.01 -2.96
CA SER A 117 9.66 -6.49 -1.64
C SER A 117 8.47 -6.43 -0.68
N HIS A 118 8.28 -7.49 0.11
CA HIS A 118 7.30 -7.48 1.19
C HIS A 118 7.62 -6.39 2.25
N SER A 119 8.90 -6.09 2.48
CA SER A 119 9.31 -5.01 3.39
C SER A 119 8.76 -3.65 2.96
N ASP A 120 8.80 -3.37 1.65
CA ASP A 120 8.34 -2.09 1.10
C ASP A 120 6.83 -1.96 1.28
N HIS A 121 6.06 -3.03 1.08
CA HIS A 121 4.62 -3.03 1.34
C HIS A 121 4.29 -2.78 2.82
N VAL A 122 5.05 -3.37 3.75
CA VAL A 122 4.86 -3.13 5.19
C VAL A 122 5.11 -1.65 5.53
N VAL A 123 6.16 -1.05 4.95
CA VAL A 123 6.44 0.38 5.10
C VAL A 123 5.31 1.23 4.53
N MET A 124 4.81 0.91 3.32
CA MET A 124 3.69 1.61 2.71
C MET A 124 2.44 1.58 3.59
N THR A 125 2.05 0.40 4.07
CA THR A 125 0.87 0.25 4.94
C THR A 125 1.01 1.06 6.24
N LYS A 126 2.20 1.04 6.86
CA LYS A 126 2.46 1.82 8.08
C LYS A 126 2.33 3.33 7.82
N ILE A 127 2.94 3.85 6.75
CA ILE A 127 2.90 5.28 6.43
C ILE A 127 1.48 5.71 6.03
N ILE A 128 0.76 4.90 5.24
CA ILE A 128 -0.66 5.15 4.90
C ILE A 128 -1.50 5.27 6.17
N TYR A 129 -1.35 4.32 7.11
CA TYR A 129 -2.08 4.35 8.38
C TYR A 129 -1.78 5.62 9.17
N LYS A 130 -0.50 6.00 9.25
CA LYS A 130 -0.07 7.24 9.92
C LYS A 130 -0.72 8.47 9.28
N LEU A 131 -0.50 8.66 7.98
CA LEU A 131 -1.01 9.82 7.23
C LEU A 131 -2.53 9.96 7.33
N ARG A 132 -3.29 8.86 7.28
CA ARG A 132 -4.75 8.87 7.46
C ARG A 132 -5.20 9.28 8.87
N ASN A 133 -4.35 9.10 9.87
CA ASN A 133 -4.68 9.42 11.26
C ASN A 133 -4.16 10.78 11.72
N VAL A 134 -3.42 11.50 10.88
CA VAL A 134 -3.07 12.90 11.16
C VAL A 134 -4.33 13.76 11.08
N THR A 135 -4.60 14.47 12.16
CA THR A 135 -5.77 15.35 12.30
C THR A 135 -5.38 16.77 12.63
N ILE A 136 -6.21 17.71 12.21
CA ILE A 136 -6.16 19.15 12.52
C ILE A 136 -7.46 19.55 13.22
N ALA A 137 -7.60 20.83 13.58
CA ALA A 137 -8.79 21.37 14.24
C ALA A 137 -9.15 20.56 15.50
N GLN A 138 -8.14 20.33 16.36
CA GLN A 138 -8.25 19.58 17.61
C GLN A 138 -8.82 18.16 17.43
N GLY A 139 -8.51 17.51 16.31
CA GLY A 139 -8.94 16.14 16.03
C GLY A 139 -10.21 16.02 15.20
N SER A 140 -10.94 17.12 14.97
CA SER A 140 -12.23 17.09 14.26
C SER A 140 -12.12 16.92 12.75
N LYS A 141 -10.95 17.21 12.15
CA LYS A 141 -10.75 17.15 10.70
C LYS A 141 -9.45 16.43 10.35
N LYS A 142 -9.42 15.74 9.20
CA LYS A 142 -8.19 15.14 8.66
C LYS A 142 -7.24 16.22 8.15
N ALA A 143 -5.94 16.01 8.36
CA ALA A 143 -4.90 16.94 7.89
C ALA A 143 -4.77 16.92 6.35
N LEU A 144 -4.98 15.76 5.74
CA LEU A 144 -4.95 15.56 4.30
C LEU A 144 -6.29 15.86 3.63
N GLU A 145 -6.22 16.35 2.40
CA GLU A 145 -7.34 16.51 1.48
C GLU A 145 -7.88 15.16 1.00
N SER A 146 -9.13 15.16 0.55
CA SER A 146 -9.83 13.95 0.06
C SER A 146 -9.14 13.33 -1.17
N THR A 147 -8.53 14.16 -2.02
CA THR A 147 -7.75 13.74 -3.18
C THR A 147 -6.50 12.95 -2.77
N SER A 148 -5.71 13.48 -1.84
CA SER A 148 -4.54 12.80 -1.27
C SER A 148 -4.94 11.49 -0.58
N LEU A 149 -6.01 11.48 0.21
CA LEU A 149 -6.55 10.27 0.84
C LEU A 149 -6.96 9.21 -0.19
N ALA A 150 -7.56 9.61 -1.31
CA ALA A 150 -7.95 8.69 -2.39
C ALA A 150 -6.71 8.04 -3.05
N VAL A 151 -5.62 8.80 -3.23
CA VAL A 151 -4.37 8.24 -3.78
C VAL A 151 -3.74 7.24 -2.81
N LEU A 152 -3.76 7.50 -1.50
CA LEU A 152 -3.31 6.53 -0.50
C LEU A 152 -4.13 5.22 -0.55
N THR A 153 -5.45 5.34 -0.75
CA THR A 153 -6.34 4.19 -0.96
C THR A 153 -5.98 3.40 -2.22
N LYS A 154 -5.56 4.07 -3.30
CA LYS A 154 -5.06 3.39 -4.52
C LYS A 154 -3.81 2.54 -4.21
N ILE A 155 -2.85 3.07 -3.45
CA ILE A 155 -1.63 2.34 -3.06
C ILE A 155 -2.00 1.10 -2.24
N GLU A 156 -2.88 1.25 -1.26
CA GLU A 156 -3.36 0.12 -0.44
C GLU A 156 -4.08 -0.95 -1.28
N SER A 157 -4.89 -0.53 -2.26
CA SER A 157 -5.54 -1.44 -3.20
C SER A 157 -4.52 -2.25 -4.00
N ILE A 158 -3.46 -1.62 -4.51
CA ILE A 158 -2.39 -2.31 -5.25
C ILE A 158 -1.71 -3.38 -4.37
N ILE A 159 -1.45 -3.07 -3.10
CA ILE A 159 -0.86 -4.02 -2.14
C ILE A 159 -1.82 -5.20 -1.88
N SER A 160 -3.10 -4.92 -1.68
CA SER A 160 -4.13 -5.95 -1.48
C SER A 160 -4.27 -6.86 -2.70
N GLU A 161 -4.28 -6.28 -3.89
CA GLU A 161 -4.34 -7.00 -5.17
C GLU A 161 -3.11 -7.90 -5.38
N TYR A 162 -1.92 -7.43 -5.02
CA TYR A 162 -0.71 -8.23 -5.03
C TYR A 162 -0.83 -9.46 -4.12
N GLY A 163 -1.36 -9.28 -2.90
CA GLY A 163 -1.62 -10.37 -1.96
C GLY A 163 -2.64 -11.38 -2.51
N ASN A 164 -3.74 -10.90 -3.08
CA ASN A 164 -4.75 -11.74 -3.72
C ASN A 164 -4.17 -12.52 -4.91
N ALA A 165 -3.35 -11.88 -5.75
CA ALA A 165 -2.71 -12.52 -6.89
C ALA A 165 -1.78 -13.66 -6.47
N TRP A 166 -1.05 -13.53 -5.37
CA TRP A 166 -0.28 -14.64 -4.81
C TRP A 166 -1.13 -15.78 -4.30
N ASN A 167 -2.33 -15.51 -3.78
CA ASN A 167 -3.26 -16.57 -3.38
C ASN A 167 -3.79 -17.31 -4.61
N VAL A 168 -4.14 -16.60 -5.68
CA VAL A 168 -4.57 -17.20 -6.96
C VAL A 168 -3.45 -18.04 -7.57
N ALA A 169 -2.20 -17.56 -7.54
CA ALA A 169 -1.04 -18.30 -8.06
C ALA A 169 -0.78 -19.64 -7.34
N LYS A 170 -1.33 -19.83 -6.12
CA LYS A 170 -1.24 -21.07 -5.34
C LYS A 170 -2.41 -22.04 -5.60
N GLN A 171 -3.46 -21.62 -6.31
CA GLN A 171 -4.62 -22.46 -6.59
C GLN A 171 -4.35 -23.43 -7.75
N THR A 172 -3.52 -24.43 -7.48
CA THR A 172 -2.98 -25.31 -8.54
C THR A 172 -3.52 -26.74 -8.51
N SER A 173 -4.41 -27.05 -7.58
CA SER A 173 -5.07 -28.36 -7.52
C SER A 173 -6.20 -28.45 -8.55
N PHE A 174 -6.19 -29.52 -9.33
CA PHE A 174 -7.24 -29.85 -10.29
C PHE A 174 -8.45 -30.47 -9.59
N ASN A 175 -9.64 -29.95 -9.89
CA ASN A 175 -10.92 -30.50 -9.44
C ASN A 175 -11.76 -30.98 -10.63
N ASN A 176 -11.93 -30.11 -11.62
CA ASN A 176 -12.60 -30.38 -12.90
C ASN A 176 -12.18 -29.35 -13.94
N TYR A 177 -12.54 -29.57 -15.21
CA TYR A 177 -12.15 -28.73 -16.34
C TYR A 177 -12.69 -27.29 -16.25
N ASN A 178 -13.91 -27.08 -15.75
CA ASN A 178 -14.50 -25.74 -15.61
C ASN A 178 -13.80 -24.91 -14.52
N ASP A 179 -13.51 -25.53 -13.39
CA ASP A 179 -12.74 -24.94 -12.29
C ASP A 179 -11.30 -24.61 -12.74
N ALA A 180 -10.64 -25.54 -13.43
CA ALA A 180 -9.29 -25.32 -13.96
C ALA A 180 -9.25 -24.16 -14.97
N TYR A 181 -10.22 -24.09 -15.89
CA TYR A 181 -10.36 -22.99 -16.83
C TYR A 181 -10.53 -21.65 -16.10
N SER A 182 -11.42 -21.62 -15.10
CA SER A 182 -11.72 -20.40 -14.33
C SER A 182 -10.51 -19.92 -13.53
N LYS A 183 -9.79 -20.82 -12.85
CA LYS A 183 -8.54 -20.54 -12.12
C LYS A 183 -7.46 -19.98 -13.05
N ARG A 184 -7.23 -20.62 -14.21
CA ARG A 184 -6.26 -20.13 -15.20
C ARG A 184 -6.65 -18.75 -15.71
N LYS A 185 -7.91 -18.55 -16.10
CA LYS A 185 -8.37 -17.25 -16.62
C LYS A 185 -8.25 -16.13 -15.60
N ASN A 186 -8.55 -16.41 -14.33
CA ASN A 186 -8.33 -15.46 -13.25
C ASN A 186 -6.83 -15.11 -13.11
N ALA A 187 -5.95 -16.12 -13.14
CA ALA A 187 -4.51 -15.91 -13.08
C ALA A 187 -3.98 -15.07 -14.27
N GLU A 188 -4.43 -15.37 -15.49
CA GLU A 188 -4.11 -14.60 -16.70
C GLU A 188 -4.57 -13.14 -16.60
N SER A 189 -5.77 -12.90 -16.07
CA SER A 189 -6.30 -11.55 -15.89
C SER A 189 -5.51 -10.74 -14.84
N LEU A 190 -5.03 -11.38 -13.78
CA LEU A 190 -4.22 -10.71 -12.76
C LEU A 190 -2.80 -10.44 -13.26
N ALA A 191 -2.26 -11.30 -14.12
CA ALA A 191 -0.93 -11.14 -14.69
C ALA A 191 -0.82 -9.90 -15.61
N THR A 192 -1.94 -9.44 -16.17
CA THR A 192 -2.00 -8.25 -17.05
C THR A 192 -2.44 -6.97 -16.34
N LYS A 193 -2.82 -7.07 -15.06
CA LYS A 193 -3.36 -5.94 -14.30
C LYS A 193 -2.32 -4.82 -14.13
N GLU A 194 -2.80 -3.58 -14.10
CA GLU A 194 -1.98 -2.39 -13.90
C GLU A 194 -1.10 -2.56 -12.65
N TYR A 195 0.17 -2.15 -12.75
CA TYR A 195 1.24 -2.36 -11.76
C TYR A 195 1.65 -3.82 -11.53
N LEU A 196 0.73 -4.76 -11.31
CA LEU A 196 1.06 -6.16 -11.05
C LEU A 196 1.88 -6.80 -12.18
N LYS A 197 1.57 -6.44 -13.43
CA LYS A 197 2.30 -6.88 -14.63
C LYS A 197 3.80 -6.57 -14.61
N ASN A 198 4.23 -5.59 -13.80
CA ASN A 198 5.64 -5.25 -13.67
C ASN A 198 6.38 -6.30 -12.83
N CYS A 199 5.73 -6.90 -11.83
CA CYS A 199 6.36 -7.84 -10.91
C CYS A 199 6.61 -9.22 -11.56
N VAL A 200 7.82 -9.42 -12.09
CA VAL A 200 8.21 -10.61 -12.89
C VAL A 200 7.95 -11.91 -12.13
N ARG A 201 8.33 -11.98 -10.84
CA ARG A 201 8.16 -13.20 -10.03
C ARG A 201 6.68 -13.57 -9.86
N LEU A 202 5.82 -12.58 -9.66
CA LEU A 202 4.37 -12.80 -9.53
C LEU A 202 3.78 -13.21 -10.88
N VAL A 203 4.10 -12.50 -11.96
CA VAL A 203 3.62 -12.79 -13.31
C VAL A 203 4.01 -14.20 -13.75
N ASN A 204 5.26 -14.61 -13.51
CA ASN A 204 5.71 -15.98 -13.79
C ASN A 204 4.93 -17.01 -12.98
N ALA A 205 4.65 -16.74 -11.70
CA ALA A 205 3.87 -17.64 -10.87
C ALA A 205 2.42 -17.77 -11.38
N LEU A 206 1.78 -16.66 -11.75
CA LEU A 206 0.43 -16.64 -12.33
C LEU A 206 0.37 -17.36 -13.68
N ASN A 207 1.33 -17.10 -14.57
CA ASN A 207 1.41 -17.75 -15.88
C ASN A 207 1.67 -19.26 -15.76
N SER A 208 2.31 -19.72 -14.68
CA SER A 208 2.54 -21.15 -14.42
C SER A 208 1.30 -21.91 -13.91
N VAL A 209 0.22 -21.23 -13.54
CA VAL A 209 -0.98 -21.87 -12.95
C VAL A 209 -1.57 -22.91 -13.90
N GLY A 210 -1.66 -22.61 -15.20
CA GLY A 210 -2.15 -23.54 -16.21
C GLY A 210 -1.36 -24.85 -16.25
N GLN A 211 -0.03 -24.75 -16.30
CA GLN A 211 0.87 -25.91 -16.27
C GLN A 211 0.73 -26.73 -14.98
N LYS A 212 0.61 -26.07 -13.83
CA LYS A 212 0.49 -26.79 -12.55
C LYS A 212 -0.86 -27.49 -12.39
N LEU A 213 -1.94 -26.90 -12.91
CA LEU A 213 -3.25 -27.54 -12.97
C LEU A 213 -3.24 -28.76 -13.90
N GLU A 214 -2.56 -28.65 -15.04
CA GLU A 214 -2.35 -29.77 -15.97
C GLU A 214 -1.62 -30.93 -15.28
N LEU A 215 -0.50 -30.64 -14.61
CA LEU A 215 0.25 -31.64 -13.85
C LEU A 215 -0.60 -32.27 -12.73
N SER A 216 -1.40 -31.46 -12.02
CA SER A 216 -2.30 -31.98 -11.00
C SER A 216 -3.35 -32.94 -11.59
N CYS A 217 -3.87 -32.66 -12.79
CA CYS A 217 -4.80 -33.54 -13.50
C CYS A 217 -4.10 -34.83 -13.93
N TYR A 218 -2.92 -34.70 -14.55
CA TYR A 218 -2.08 -35.82 -14.96
C TYR A 218 -1.83 -36.79 -13.80
N TYR A 219 -1.42 -36.31 -12.63
CA TYR A 219 -1.14 -37.20 -11.49
C TYR A 219 -2.40 -37.89 -10.94
N GLN A 220 -3.57 -37.24 -11.00
CA GLN A 220 -4.82 -37.88 -10.63
C GLN A 220 -5.18 -39.01 -11.61
N LEU A 221 -5.04 -38.78 -12.91
CA LEU A 221 -5.25 -39.79 -13.95
C LEU A 221 -4.25 -40.93 -13.83
N LYS A 222 -2.97 -40.62 -13.63
CA LYS A 222 -1.91 -41.62 -13.42
C LYS A 222 -2.25 -42.54 -12.25
N ARG A 223 -2.67 -41.99 -11.11
CA ARG A 223 -3.10 -42.80 -9.95
C ARG A 223 -4.27 -43.73 -10.28
N ARG A 224 -5.21 -43.27 -11.11
CA ARG A 224 -6.35 -44.10 -11.54
C ARG A 224 -5.90 -45.23 -12.47
N ILE A 225 -4.98 -44.95 -13.40
CA ILE A 225 -4.36 -45.96 -14.28
C ILE A 225 -3.56 -46.96 -13.46
N ASP A 226 -2.75 -46.51 -12.50
CA ASP A 226 -1.97 -47.37 -11.62
C ASP A 226 -2.85 -48.27 -10.75
N ASN A 227 -4.14 -47.97 -10.55
CA ASN A 227 -5.06 -48.90 -9.88
C ASN A 227 -5.43 -50.10 -10.76
N LEU A 228 -5.37 -49.97 -12.10
CA LEU A 228 -5.67 -51.07 -13.03
C LEU A 228 -4.70 -52.25 -12.84
N GLN A 229 -3.47 -52.00 -12.39
CA GLN A 229 -2.50 -53.07 -12.11
C GLN A 229 -2.99 -54.07 -11.03
N ASN A 230 -3.90 -53.66 -10.15
CA ASN A 230 -4.39 -54.47 -9.04
C ASN A 230 -5.55 -55.37 -9.50
N LEU A 231 -5.27 -56.29 -10.41
CA LEU A 231 -6.28 -57.11 -11.10
C LEU A 231 -7.23 -57.85 -10.14
N TYR A 232 -6.70 -58.37 -9.03
CA TYR A 232 -7.50 -59.06 -8.00
C TYR A 232 -8.61 -58.20 -7.38
N SER A 233 -8.47 -56.87 -7.40
CA SER A 233 -9.44 -55.94 -6.80
C SER A 233 -10.73 -55.78 -7.62
N PHE A 234 -10.73 -56.19 -8.89
CA PHE A 234 -11.89 -56.06 -9.78
C PHE A 234 -12.86 -57.23 -9.71
N GLY A 235 -12.41 -58.39 -9.22
CA GLY A 235 -13.22 -59.62 -9.13
C GLY A 235 -13.42 -60.33 -10.48
N THR A 236 -13.90 -59.61 -11.50
CA THR A 236 -14.20 -60.16 -12.85
C THR A 236 -13.56 -59.36 -13.98
N LYS A 237 -13.37 -59.99 -15.14
CA LYS A 237 -12.84 -59.34 -16.35
C LYS A 237 -13.73 -58.18 -16.82
N SER A 238 -15.05 -58.36 -16.77
CA SER A 238 -16.00 -57.31 -17.14
C SER A 238 -15.87 -56.06 -16.25
N ALA A 239 -15.66 -56.23 -14.94
CA ALA A 239 -15.45 -55.09 -14.04
C ALA A 239 -14.16 -54.33 -14.37
N TYR A 240 -13.09 -55.05 -14.70
CA TYR A 240 -11.84 -54.45 -15.18
C TYR A 240 -12.03 -53.70 -16.50
N ASP A 241 -12.64 -54.33 -17.51
CA ASP A 241 -12.82 -53.74 -18.85
C ASP A 241 -13.68 -52.49 -18.81
N ASN A 242 -14.69 -52.47 -17.95
CA ASN A 242 -15.53 -51.28 -17.71
C ASN A 242 -14.73 -50.12 -17.11
N GLU A 243 -13.81 -50.39 -16.18
CA GLU A 243 -12.97 -49.34 -15.61
C GLU A 243 -11.87 -48.88 -16.58
N SER A 244 -11.22 -49.81 -17.29
CA SER A 244 -10.24 -49.49 -18.33
C SER A 244 -10.86 -48.62 -19.42
N SER A 245 -12.07 -48.97 -19.89
CA SER A 245 -12.79 -48.15 -20.89
C SER A 245 -13.03 -46.71 -20.41
N LYS A 246 -13.46 -46.53 -19.15
CA LYS A 246 -13.63 -45.17 -18.55
C LYS A 246 -12.31 -44.41 -18.47
N VAL A 247 -11.21 -45.10 -18.17
CA VAL A 247 -9.87 -44.50 -18.11
C VAL A 247 -9.42 -44.04 -19.50
N TYR A 248 -9.68 -44.82 -20.56
CA TYR A 248 -9.39 -44.39 -21.94
C TYR A 248 -10.15 -43.11 -22.31
N ASP A 249 -11.44 -43.04 -21.99
CA ASP A 249 -12.26 -41.85 -22.24
C ASP A 249 -11.68 -40.61 -21.55
N LEU A 250 -11.25 -40.76 -20.29
CA LEU A 250 -10.63 -39.66 -19.53
C LEU A 250 -9.29 -39.23 -20.10
N ILE A 251 -8.45 -40.16 -20.55
CA ILE A 251 -7.18 -39.82 -21.21
C ILE A 251 -7.45 -39.10 -22.52
N GLN A 252 -8.46 -39.52 -23.28
CA GLN A 252 -8.84 -38.88 -24.53
C GLN A 252 -9.38 -37.45 -24.30
N GLU A 253 -10.19 -37.25 -23.27
CA GLU A 253 -10.65 -35.92 -22.86
C GLU A 253 -9.46 -35.03 -22.46
N PHE A 254 -8.53 -35.57 -21.65
CA PHE A 254 -7.32 -34.88 -21.22
C PHE A 254 -6.41 -34.51 -22.39
N GLU A 255 -6.25 -35.38 -23.38
CA GLU A 255 -5.45 -35.13 -24.59
C GLU A 255 -6.01 -33.99 -25.45
N LYS A 256 -7.34 -33.91 -25.56
CA LYS A 256 -8.03 -32.94 -26.44
C LYS A 256 -8.28 -31.60 -25.75
N THR A 257 -8.15 -31.53 -24.43
CA THR A 257 -8.50 -30.34 -23.65
C THR A 257 -7.59 -29.15 -23.97
N LYS A 258 -8.17 -27.95 -23.91
CA LYS A 258 -7.42 -26.67 -24.00
C LYS A 258 -7.50 -25.88 -22.71
N VAL A 259 -8.13 -26.42 -21.65
CA VAL A 259 -8.44 -25.62 -20.46
C VAL A 259 -7.20 -25.13 -19.72
N PHE A 260 -6.09 -25.87 -19.82
CA PHE A 260 -4.85 -25.57 -19.11
C PHE A 260 -3.98 -24.54 -19.82
N GLY A 261 -4.27 -24.21 -21.09
CA GLY A 261 -3.45 -23.28 -21.88
C GLY A 261 -2.05 -23.82 -22.24
N VAL A 262 -1.79 -25.10 -21.98
CA VAL A 262 -0.59 -25.84 -22.37
C VAL A 262 -0.98 -27.13 -23.09
N SER A 263 -0.07 -27.68 -23.90
CA SER A 263 -0.31 -28.97 -24.56
C SER A 263 -0.23 -30.12 -23.56
N THR A 264 -1.19 -31.04 -23.61
CA THR A 264 -1.27 -32.25 -22.77
C THR A 264 -0.81 -33.51 -23.51
N SER A 265 -0.52 -33.43 -24.82
CA SER A 265 -0.35 -34.61 -25.69
C SER A 265 0.75 -35.57 -25.24
N ALA A 266 1.89 -35.05 -24.77
CA ALA A 266 3.00 -35.89 -24.31
C ALA A 266 2.63 -36.67 -23.04
N HIS A 267 1.99 -36.02 -22.07
CA HIS A 267 1.51 -36.68 -20.86
C HIS A 267 0.37 -37.65 -21.16
N ALA A 268 -0.58 -37.28 -22.04
CA ALA A 268 -1.63 -38.19 -22.48
C ALA A 268 -1.05 -39.45 -23.13
N GLN A 269 -0.04 -39.33 -24.00
CA GLN A 269 0.64 -40.49 -24.58
C GLN A 269 1.31 -41.37 -23.51
N SER A 270 1.93 -40.78 -22.50
CA SER A 270 2.51 -41.53 -21.37
C SER A 270 1.43 -42.30 -20.59
N LEU A 271 0.26 -41.70 -20.38
CA LEU A 271 -0.89 -42.35 -19.74
C LEU A 271 -1.41 -43.53 -20.58
N LYS A 272 -1.60 -43.33 -21.90
CA LYS A 272 -2.02 -44.40 -22.85
C LYS A 272 -1.08 -45.59 -22.82
N ASN A 273 0.23 -45.34 -22.94
CA ASN A 273 1.23 -46.41 -22.91
C ASN A 273 1.19 -47.22 -21.60
N SER A 274 0.90 -46.56 -20.48
CA SER A 274 0.78 -47.22 -19.16
C SER A 274 -0.49 -48.08 -19.08
N GLN A 275 -1.61 -47.56 -19.59
CA GLN A 275 -2.85 -48.31 -19.68
C GLN A 275 -2.73 -49.53 -20.60
N ASP A 276 -2.19 -49.38 -21.81
CA ASP A 276 -1.97 -50.47 -22.77
C ASP A 276 -1.08 -51.59 -22.19
N TYR A 277 -0.17 -51.25 -21.27
CA TYR A 277 0.63 -52.23 -20.55
C TYR A 277 -0.19 -53.02 -19.52
N TYR A 278 -1.04 -52.35 -18.75
CA TYR A 278 -1.91 -53.03 -17.79
C TYR A 278 -3.00 -53.86 -18.47
N ASP A 279 -3.57 -53.40 -19.58
CA ASP A 279 -4.56 -54.15 -20.36
C ASP A 279 -3.98 -55.46 -20.91
N ARG A 280 -2.77 -55.43 -21.47
CA ARG A 280 -2.05 -56.66 -21.89
C ARG A 280 -1.77 -57.61 -20.73
N SER A 281 -1.55 -57.06 -19.52
CA SER A 281 -1.36 -57.89 -18.32
C SER A 281 -2.68 -58.53 -17.88
N ALA A 282 -3.78 -57.80 -17.98
CA ALA A 282 -5.14 -58.27 -17.67
C ALA A 282 -5.64 -59.37 -18.62
N GLU A 283 -5.24 -59.35 -19.89
CA GLU A 283 -5.54 -60.42 -20.86
C GLU A 283 -4.95 -61.78 -20.46
N ASN A 284 -3.81 -61.77 -19.78
CA ASN A 284 -3.09 -62.98 -19.35
C ASN A 284 -3.44 -63.40 -17.91
N TYR A 285 -4.39 -62.72 -17.25
CA TYR A 285 -4.78 -62.99 -15.88
C TYR A 285 -5.92 -64.00 -15.81
N THR A 286 -5.86 -64.91 -14.83
CA THR A 286 -6.95 -65.86 -14.56
C THR A 286 -8.06 -65.17 -13.77
N TRP A 287 -9.14 -64.82 -14.46
CA TRP A 287 -10.31 -64.19 -13.86
C TRP A 287 -11.20 -65.23 -13.19
N ASN A 288 -11.81 -64.84 -12.07
CA ASN A 288 -12.91 -65.60 -11.50
C ASN A 288 -14.14 -65.29 -12.36
N GLU A 289 -14.76 -66.31 -12.95
CA GLU A 289 -16.01 -66.21 -13.70
C GLU A 289 -17.21 -65.94 -12.77
#